data_AF-A0A401IAB5-F1
#
_entry.id   AF-A0A401IAB5-F1
#
_cell.length_a   1.000
_cell.length_b   1.000
_cell.length_c   1.000
_cell.angle_alpha   90.00
_cell.angle_beta   90.00
_cell.angle_gamma   90.00
#
_symmetry.space_group_name_H-M   'P 1'
#
loop_
_entity.id
_entity.type
_entity.pdbx_description
1 polymer ?
#
loop_
_entity_poly.entity_id
_entity_poly.type
_entity_poly.pdbx_seq_one_letter_code
_entity_poly.pdbx_strand_id
1 'polypeptide(L)'
;MNRKKWKLTIAVLAVSVLLLTACQQKPGFMMSSNIKDNPHLDNEQRSVVNAAGTTVGVVNGVYNVEECGADGSDTIDDRAAIQTCINQAQSNGGGTVYFPSGTYYVNGSLSITVGKMVLAGMNNADTTIVGTNGAANLLVVQDSTGNVVNHTTIRDLGFQYSEDNASGILMEFNNVWRTYLKDIMFGNSGAYYRMGGGVKVIGLSLIHISEPTRR
;
A
#
# COMPACT_ATOMS: atom_id res chain seq x y z
N MET A 1 70.60 26.44 -23.11
CA MET A 1 69.70 26.39 -21.94
C MET A 1 68.78 27.61 -21.99
N ASN A 2 67.60 27.46 -22.59
CA ASN A 2 66.68 28.58 -22.87
C ASN A 2 65.64 28.73 -21.75
N ARG A 3 65.64 29.88 -21.07
CA ARG A 3 64.52 30.39 -20.31
C ARG A 3 64.26 31.83 -20.74
N LYS A 4 63.02 32.16 -21.13
CA LYS A 4 62.39 33.49 -21.14
C LYS A 4 60.92 33.32 -21.56
N LYS A 5 59.99 33.29 -20.59
CA LYS A 5 59.12 34.42 -20.18
C LYS A 5 58.23 34.95 -21.31
N TRP A 6 56.94 34.61 -21.36
CA TRP A 6 55.88 35.47 -21.91
C TRP A 6 54.60 35.36 -21.06
N LYS A 7 54.04 36.53 -20.72
CA LYS A 7 52.76 36.76 -20.03
C LYS A 7 51.66 36.97 -21.07
N LEU A 8 50.41 36.65 -20.67
CA LEU A 8 49.09 37.14 -21.11
C LEU A 8 48.76 37.12 -22.62
N THR A 9 47.56 36.62 -22.99
CA THR A 9 46.41 37.42 -23.50
C THR A 9 45.21 36.49 -23.75
N ILE A 10 44.02 36.97 -23.42
CA ILE A 10 42.69 36.40 -23.68
C ILE A 10 42.36 36.45 -25.18
N ALA A 11 41.83 35.37 -25.75
CA ALA A 11 41.04 35.42 -27.00
C ALA A 11 40.03 34.27 -27.06
N VAL A 12 38.88 34.61 -27.63
CA VAL A 12 37.57 33.95 -27.60
C VAL A 12 37.30 33.25 -28.95
N LEU A 13 36.33 32.32 -28.95
CA LEU A 13 35.73 31.56 -30.09
C LEU A 13 36.50 30.32 -30.54
N ALA A 14 35.91 29.22 -31.00
CA ALA A 14 34.59 28.55 -30.98
C ALA A 14 34.80 27.30 -31.89
N VAL A 15 33.79 26.43 -32.02
CA VAL A 15 33.74 25.22 -32.88
C VAL A 15 34.36 24.00 -32.15
N SER A 16 33.64 22.96 -31.73
CA SER A 16 32.64 22.17 -32.46
C SER A 16 31.84 21.24 -31.54
N VAL A 17 30.55 21.55 -31.31
CA VAL A 17 29.52 20.54 -30.97
C VAL A 17 28.23 20.90 -31.72
N LEU A 18 28.02 20.25 -32.86
CA LEU A 18 26.80 20.16 -33.67
C LEU A 18 26.82 18.71 -34.20
N LEU A 19 25.81 17.84 -34.14
CA LEU A 19 24.38 17.97 -33.90
C LEU A 19 23.87 16.75 -33.12
N LEU A 20 22.87 16.94 -32.26
CA LEU A 20 21.54 16.37 -32.50
C LEU A 20 20.52 17.26 -31.76
N THR A 21 19.83 18.11 -32.50
CA THR A 21 18.74 18.96 -31.99
C THR A 21 17.46 18.51 -32.66
N ALA A 22 16.44 18.16 -31.86
CA ALA A 22 15.07 18.70 -31.96
C ALA A 22 14.06 17.77 -31.27
N CYS A 23 13.56 18.20 -30.12
CA CYS A 23 12.11 18.31 -29.95
C CYS A 23 11.86 19.48 -29.00
N GLN A 24 11.51 20.61 -29.59
CA GLN A 24 11.17 21.82 -28.85
C GLN A 24 9.88 21.63 -28.06
N GLN A 25 9.85 22.19 -26.86
CA GLN A 25 8.61 22.58 -26.19
C GLN A 25 7.74 23.40 -27.15
N LYS A 26 6.57 22.87 -27.51
CA LYS A 26 5.50 23.66 -28.14
C LYS A 26 4.78 24.47 -27.05
N PRO A 27 4.68 25.81 -27.18
CA PRO A 27 3.77 26.60 -26.38
C PRO A 27 2.35 26.49 -26.96
N GLY A 28 1.38 26.12 -26.10
CA GLY A 28 -0.05 26.20 -26.40
C GLY A 28 -0.71 24.89 -26.85
N PHE A 29 -1.01 24.01 -25.88
CA PHE A 29 -2.25 23.23 -25.94
C PHE A 29 -2.83 23.16 -24.53
N MET A 30 -3.66 24.16 -24.23
CA MET A 30 -4.63 24.10 -23.15
C MET A 30 -5.66 23.04 -23.54
N MET A 31 -5.63 21.88 -22.90
CA MET A 31 -6.83 21.07 -22.74
C MET A 31 -7.10 20.98 -21.25
N SER A 32 -7.92 21.92 -20.78
CA SER A 32 -8.82 21.66 -19.67
C SER A 32 -9.58 20.38 -20.04
N SER A 33 -9.30 19.27 -19.35
CA SER A 33 -10.26 18.18 -19.31
C SER A 33 -11.43 18.68 -18.47
N ASN A 34 -12.36 19.37 -19.14
CA ASN A 34 -13.70 19.52 -18.64
C ASN A 34 -14.18 18.13 -18.22
N ILE A 35 -14.66 18.02 -16.97
CA ILE A 35 -15.08 16.80 -16.26
C ILE A 35 -16.27 16.07 -16.94
N LYS A 36 -16.63 16.43 -18.18
CA LYS A 36 -17.85 15.96 -18.85
C LYS A 36 -17.62 14.99 -20.02
N ASP A 37 -16.38 14.76 -20.44
CA ASP A 37 -16.11 13.99 -21.66
C ASP A 37 -15.62 12.55 -21.42
N ASN A 38 -15.72 12.03 -20.20
CA ASN A 38 -15.44 10.62 -19.90
C ASN A 38 -16.75 9.87 -19.55
N PRO A 39 -17.33 9.08 -20.47
CA PRO A 39 -18.62 8.43 -20.26
C PRO A 39 -18.56 7.16 -19.39
N HIS A 40 -17.44 6.89 -18.69
CA HIS A 40 -17.26 5.68 -17.87
C HIS A 40 -16.76 5.94 -16.44
N LEU A 41 -16.92 7.16 -15.92
CA LEU A 41 -16.65 7.47 -14.50
C LEU A 41 -17.91 8.01 -13.84
N ASP A 42 -18.91 7.15 -13.68
CA ASP A 42 -20.00 7.39 -12.75
C ASP A 42 -19.58 6.96 -11.34
N ASN A 43 -19.29 7.97 -10.50
CA ASN A 43 -19.38 7.91 -9.03
C ASN A 43 -18.22 7.11 -8.36
N GLU A 44 -17.12 7.69 -7.87
CA GLU A 44 -17.03 8.49 -6.63
C GLU A 44 -15.72 9.32 -6.51
N GLN A 45 -15.06 9.73 -7.61
CA GLN A 45 -13.83 10.55 -7.54
C GLN A 45 -14.04 12.07 -7.69
N ARG A 46 -15.12 12.62 -7.10
CA ARG A 46 -15.37 14.08 -7.11
C ARG A 46 -14.79 14.73 -5.87
N SER A 47 -13.63 15.39 -6.01
CA SER A 47 -13.24 16.47 -5.09
C SER A 47 -14.33 17.56 -5.14
N VAL A 48 -15.17 17.63 -4.10
CA VAL A 48 -16.18 18.69 -3.95
C VAL A 48 -15.47 19.96 -3.50
N VAL A 49 -15.01 20.77 -4.45
CA VAL A 49 -14.52 22.12 -4.13
C VAL A 49 -15.69 23.00 -3.67
N ASN A 50 -15.50 23.76 -2.58
CA ASN A 50 -16.46 24.78 -2.19
C ASN A 50 -16.33 25.99 -3.15
N ALA A 51 -17.31 26.89 -3.12
CA ALA A 51 -17.30 28.11 -3.96
C ALA A 51 -16.08 29.04 -3.70
N ALA A 52 -15.29 28.78 -2.64
CA ALA A 52 -14.09 29.52 -2.29
C ALA A 52 -12.79 28.86 -2.81
N GLY A 53 -12.86 27.81 -3.65
CA GLY A 53 -11.69 27.14 -4.20
C GLY A 53 -10.82 26.43 -3.16
N THR A 54 -11.34 26.28 -1.93
CA THR A 54 -10.71 25.41 -0.94
C THR A 54 -11.07 23.98 -1.31
N THR A 55 -10.06 23.13 -1.44
CA THR A 55 -10.26 21.69 -1.42
C THR A 55 -10.95 21.35 -0.10
N VAL A 56 -12.26 21.13 -0.11
CA VAL A 56 -12.90 20.34 0.95
C VAL A 56 -12.19 19.01 0.83
N GLY A 57 -11.44 18.62 1.86
CA GLY A 57 -10.76 17.34 1.87
C GLY A 57 -11.80 16.26 1.64
N VAL A 58 -11.92 15.79 0.39
CA VAL A 58 -12.50 14.48 0.13
C VAL A 58 -11.43 13.55 0.66
N VAL A 59 -11.51 13.29 1.96
CA VAL A 59 -10.90 12.11 2.55
C VAL A 59 -11.63 10.95 1.91
N ASN A 60 -11.18 10.57 0.71
CA ASN A 60 -11.40 9.23 0.24
C ASN A 60 -10.63 8.39 1.25
N GLY A 61 -11.32 7.91 2.27
CA GLY A 61 -10.76 7.03 3.29
C GLY A 61 -10.50 5.65 2.72
N VAL A 62 -10.09 5.57 1.45
CA VAL A 62 -9.79 4.36 0.69
C VAL A 62 -8.43 4.61 0.02
N TYR A 63 -7.47 3.74 0.32
CA TYR A 63 -6.10 3.78 -0.17
C TYR A 63 -5.85 2.48 -0.92
N ASN A 64 -5.76 2.55 -2.25
CA ASN A 64 -5.47 1.38 -3.07
C ASN A 64 -3.97 1.07 -2.99
N VAL A 65 -3.61 -0.17 -2.65
CA VAL A 65 -2.20 -0.59 -2.53
C VAL A 65 -1.41 -0.42 -3.84
N GLU A 66 -2.06 -0.52 -4.99
CA GLU A 66 -1.42 -0.26 -6.29
C GLU A 66 -1.03 1.21 -6.47
N GLU A 67 -1.81 2.15 -5.91
CA GLU A 67 -1.48 3.58 -5.90
C GLU A 67 -0.30 3.88 -4.95
N CYS A 68 -0.05 2.98 -3.99
CA CYS A 68 1.14 3.01 -3.13
C CYS A 68 2.34 2.25 -3.72
N GLY A 69 2.20 1.66 -4.90
CA GLY A 69 3.27 0.97 -5.63
C GLY A 69 3.41 -0.53 -5.35
N ALA A 70 2.38 -1.17 -4.80
CA ALA A 70 2.33 -2.63 -4.73
C ALA A 70 1.86 -3.20 -6.08
N ASP A 71 2.37 -4.38 -6.47
CA ASP A 71 2.00 -5.05 -7.70
C ASP A 71 1.61 -6.51 -7.43
N GLY A 72 0.31 -6.75 -7.29
CA GLY A 72 -0.22 -8.09 -7.04
C GLY A 72 -0.10 -9.05 -8.24
N SER A 73 0.51 -8.63 -9.35
CA SER A 73 0.72 -9.46 -10.54
C SER A 73 2.14 -10.03 -10.65
N ASP A 74 3.08 -9.53 -9.85
CA ASP A 74 4.47 -9.97 -9.85
C ASP A 74 4.81 -10.86 -8.63
N THR A 75 6.10 -11.11 -8.40
CA THR A 75 6.59 -11.88 -7.24
C THR A 75 7.58 -11.09 -6.39
N ILE A 76 7.51 -9.76 -6.42
CA ILE A 76 8.41 -8.82 -5.77
C ILE A 76 7.84 -8.44 -4.39
N ASP A 77 8.70 -8.01 -3.47
CA ASP A 77 8.28 -7.60 -2.12
C ASP A 77 7.49 -6.28 -2.14
N ASP A 78 6.19 -6.38 -1.85
CA ASP A 78 5.23 -5.28 -1.75
C ASP A 78 5.17 -4.66 -0.35
N ARG A 79 5.89 -5.20 0.63
CA ARG A 79 5.75 -4.80 2.05
C ARG A 79 5.85 -3.30 2.24
N ALA A 80 6.80 -2.64 1.58
CA ALA A 80 7.02 -1.20 1.74
C ALA A 80 5.86 -0.37 1.17
N ALA A 81 5.32 -0.76 0.02
CA ALA A 81 4.19 -0.11 -0.62
C ALA A 81 2.91 -0.27 0.21
N ILE A 82 2.60 -1.51 0.62
CA ILE A 82 1.42 -1.80 1.46
C ILE A 82 1.52 -1.07 2.80
N GLN A 83 2.68 -1.09 3.45
CA GLN A 83 2.87 -0.38 4.71
C GLN A 83 2.74 1.14 4.53
N THR A 84 3.10 1.69 3.36
CA THR A 84 2.87 3.12 3.05
C THR A 84 1.38 3.45 3.01
N CYS A 85 0.58 2.63 2.34
CA CYS A 85 -0.88 2.76 2.32
C CYS A 85 -1.51 2.65 3.72
N ILE A 86 -1.06 1.68 4.52
CA ILE A 86 -1.46 1.57 5.92
C ILE A 86 -1.10 2.86 6.66
N ASN A 87 0.14 3.32 6.57
CA ASN A 87 0.60 4.53 7.26
C ASN A 87 -0.21 5.77 6.88
N GLN A 88 -0.58 5.93 5.61
CA GLN A 88 -1.44 7.03 5.16
C GLN A 88 -2.83 6.96 5.82
N ALA A 89 -3.49 5.81 5.81
CA ALA A 89 -4.76 5.61 6.49
C ALA A 89 -4.66 5.89 8.01
N GLN A 90 -3.60 5.39 8.66
CA GLN A 90 -3.38 5.64 10.09
C GLN A 90 -3.18 7.13 10.40
N SER A 91 -2.42 7.84 9.57
CA SER A 91 -2.18 9.28 9.71
C SER A 91 -3.45 10.12 9.58
N ASN A 92 -4.44 9.61 8.83
CA ASN A 92 -5.74 10.23 8.64
C ASN A 92 -6.78 9.78 9.69
N GLY A 93 -6.36 9.08 10.74
CA GLY A 93 -7.22 8.65 11.86
C GLY A 93 -8.07 7.42 11.56
N GLY A 94 -7.71 6.66 10.52
CA GLY A 94 -8.41 5.48 10.04
C GLY A 94 -8.66 5.52 8.54
N GLY A 95 -9.17 4.42 8.01
CA GLY A 95 -9.47 4.28 6.59
C GLY A 95 -9.42 2.83 6.14
N THR A 96 -9.73 2.65 4.86
CA THR A 96 -9.73 1.38 4.15
C THR A 96 -8.49 1.30 3.29
N VAL A 97 -7.62 0.33 3.54
CA VAL A 97 -6.60 -0.08 2.59
C VAL A 97 -7.21 -1.16 1.72
N TYR A 98 -7.31 -0.86 0.42
CA TYR A 98 -7.95 -1.73 -0.55
C TYR A 98 -6.90 -2.49 -1.36
N PHE A 99 -7.13 -3.79 -1.51
CA PHE A 99 -6.30 -4.73 -2.26
C PHE A 99 -7.11 -5.23 -3.46
N PRO A 100 -6.77 -4.80 -4.69
CA PRO A 100 -7.26 -5.43 -5.92
C PRO A 100 -6.88 -6.91 -5.99
N SER A 101 -7.54 -7.68 -6.85
CA SER A 101 -7.18 -9.09 -7.08
C SER A 101 -5.71 -9.22 -7.45
N GLY A 102 -5.03 -10.16 -6.80
CA GLY A 102 -3.59 -10.33 -6.92
C GLY A 102 -2.99 -11.12 -5.78
N THR A 103 -1.71 -11.43 -5.91
CA THR A 103 -0.89 -12.05 -4.88
C THR A 103 0.19 -11.06 -4.47
N TYR A 104 0.12 -10.57 -3.24
CA TYR A 104 1.05 -9.57 -2.73
C TYR A 104 2.08 -10.21 -1.81
N TYR A 105 3.37 -10.08 -2.13
CA TYR A 105 4.43 -10.73 -1.36
C TYR A 105 4.99 -9.79 -0.30
N VAL A 106 5.18 -10.30 0.91
CA VAL A 106 5.56 -9.49 2.08
C VAL A 106 6.75 -10.12 2.78
N ASN A 107 7.93 -9.50 2.64
CA ASN A 107 9.15 -9.93 3.32
C ASN A 107 9.28 -9.26 4.71
N GLY A 108 8.40 -9.62 5.64
CA GLY A 108 8.39 -9.09 7.01
C GLY A 108 6.99 -8.96 7.58
N SER A 109 6.76 -7.90 8.35
CA SER A 109 5.48 -7.62 9.02
C SER A 109 4.76 -6.40 8.44
N LEU A 110 3.44 -6.50 8.35
CA LEU A 110 2.52 -5.37 8.20
C LEU A 110 1.99 -4.99 9.59
N SER A 111 2.05 -3.71 9.93
CA SER A 111 1.69 -3.20 11.26
C SER A 111 0.52 -2.24 11.20
N ILE A 112 -0.53 -2.54 11.97
CA ILE A 112 -1.65 -1.65 12.27
C ILE A 112 -1.57 -1.24 13.74
N THR A 113 -1.34 0.04 14.00
CA THR A 113 -1.12 0.60 15.34
C THR A 113 -2.25 1.50 15.84
N VAL A 114 -3.19 1.89 14.98
CA VAL A 114 -4.36 2.69 15.35
C VAL A 114 -5.66 2.00 14.98
N GLY A 115 -6.75 2.43 15.62
CA GLY A 115 -8.09 1.92 15.34
C GLY A 115 -8.72 2.47 14.06
N LYS A 116 -9.96 2.06 13.78
CA LYS A 116 -10.77 2.46 12.62
C LYS A 116 -10.12 2.11 11.26
N MET A 117 -9.37 1.02 11.25
CA MET A 117 -8.69 0.52 10.06
C MET A 117 -9.50 -0.58 9.41
N VAL A 118 -9.56 -0.57 8.08
CA VAL A 118 -10.12 -1.65 7.29
C VAL A 118 -9.06 -2.14 6.31
N LEU A 119 -8.70 -3.41 6.35
CA LEU A 119 -8.01 -4.06 5.22
C LEU A 119 -9.07 -4.82 4.42
N ALA A 120 -9.22 -4.48 3.15
CA ALA A 120 -10.27 -5.05 2.30
C ALA A 120 -9.69 -5.56 0.99
N GLY A 121 -9.83 -6.85 0.72
CA GLY A 121 -9.57 -7.39 -0.60
C GLY A 121 -10.77 -7.28 -1.54
N MET A 122 -10.54 -7.55 -2.82
CA MET A 122 -11.61 -7.69 -3.82
C MET A 122 -12.44 -8.95 -3.57
N ASN A 123 -11.75 -10.06 -3.25
CA ASN A 123 -12.31 -11.37 -2.98
C ASN A 123 -11.26 -12.23 -2.26
N ASN A 124 -11.68 -13.01 -1.26
CA ASN A 124 -10.78 -13.87 -0.49
C ASN A 124 -10.21 -15.07 -1.27
N ALA A 125 -10.81 -15.41 -2.41
CA ALA A 125 -10.28 -16.42 -3.34
C ALA A 125 -9.21 -15.86 -4.30
N ASP A 126 -9.29 -14.56 -4.63
CA ASP A 126 -8.50 -13.96 -5.71
C ASP A 126 -7.53 -12.87 -5.21
N THR A 127 -7.52 -12.59 -3.90
CA THR A 127 -6.68 -11.57 -3.27
C THR A 127 -5.95 -12.19 -2.08
N THR A 128 -4.65 -12.43 -2.22
CA THR A 128 -3.86 -13.11 -1.18
C THR A 128 -2.63 -12.29 -0.80
N ILE A 129 -2.36 -12.21 0.50
CA ILE A 129 -1.10 -11.70 1.05
C ILE A 129 -0.23 -12.89 1.46
N VAL A 130 0.99 -12.94 0.93
CA VAL A 130 1.94 -14.04 1.12
C VAL A 130 3.17 -13.55 1.89
N GLY A 131 3.33 -14.01 3.13
CA GLY A 131 4.54 -13.80 3.91
C GLY A 131 5.71 -14.60 3.34
N THR A 132 6.79 -13.94 2.92
CA THR A 132 8.00 -14.59 2.39
C THR A 132 9.12 -14.77 3.40
N ASN A 133 8.92 -14.22 4.60
CA ASN A 133 9.78 -14.42 5.76
C ASN A 133 8.97 -15.12 6.86
N GLY A 134 9.03 -16.45 6.92
CA GLY A 134 8.27 -17.20 7.91
C GLY A 134 8.85 -17.16 9.32
N ALA A 135 9.90 -16.39 9.59
CA ALA A 135 10.29 -16.04 10.96
C ALA A 135 9.55 -14.80 11.49
N ALA A 136 9.04 -13.94 10.61
CA ALA A 136 8.31 -12.73 10.99
C ALA A 136 6.81 -13.02 11.15
N ASN A 137 6.13 -12.25 12.01
CA ASN A 137 4.67 -12.25 12.02
C ASN A 137 4.15 -11.50 10.79
N LEU A 138 3.19 -12.04 10.05
CA LEU A 138 2.75 -11.41 8.79
C LEU A 138 1.91 -10.14 9.04
N LEU A 139 0.86 -10.24 9.84
CA LEU A 139 0.03 -9.08 10.24
C LEU A 139 0.05 -8.91 11.75
N VAL A 140 0.39 -7.70 12.21
CA VAL A 140 0.41 -7.35 13.63
C VAL A 140 -0.52 -6.17 13.87
N VAL A 141 -1.51 -6.36 14.74
CA VAL A 141 -2.45 -5.31 15.16
C VAL A 141 -2.23 -5.02 16.64
N GLN A 142 -1.49 -3.94 16.92
CA GLN A 142 -1.15 -3.51 18.27
C GLN A 142 -0.68 -2.05 18.30
N ASP A 143 -1.03 -1.33 19.35
CA ASP A 143 -0.42 -0.03 19.64
C ASP A 143 0.95 -0.21 20.30
N SER A 144 1.93 0.62 19.95
CA SER A 144 3.30 0.53 20.48
C SER A 144 3.43 0.88 21.97
N THR A 145 2.43 1.53 22.54
CA THR A 145 2.38 1.93 23.96
C THR A 145 1.42 1.06 24.77
N GLY A 146 0.84 0.02 24.15
CA GLY A 146 -0.11 -0.87 24.79
C GLY A 146 -1.51 -0.29 24.94
N ASN A 147 -1.84 0.81 24.24
CA ASN A 147 -3.22 1.29 24.18
C ASN A 147 -4.12 0.31 23.41
N VAL A 148 -5.44 0.44 23.59
CA VAL A 148 -6.40 -0.40 22.88
C VAL A 148 -6.49 0.04 21.42
N VAL A 149 -6.24 -0.88 20.49
CA VAL A 149 -6.56 -0.69 19.06
C VAL A 149 -7.99 -1.14 18.81
N ASN A 150 -8.86 -0.26 18.33
CA ASN A 150 -10.29 -0.56 18.23
C ASN A 150 -10.91 -0.38 16.83
N HIS A 151 -12.03 -1.08 16.56
CA HIS A 151 -12.77 -0.97 15.29
C HIS A 151 -11.94 -1.31 14.05
N THR A 152 -11.07 -2.33 14.17
CA THR A 152 -10.30 -2.83 13.02
C THR A 152 -11.08 -3.94 12.32
N THR A 153 -11.22 -3.86 10.99
CA THR A 153 -11.84 -4.92 10.18
C THR A 153 -10.84 -5.43 9.16
N ILE A 154 -10.69 -6.74 9.06
CA ILE A 154 -9.93 -7.38 7.99
C ILE A 154 -10.94 -8.25 7.24
N ARG A 155 -11.08 -8.03 5.93
CA ARG A 155 -12.11 -8.70 5.14
C ARG A 155 -11.69 -9.04 3.71
N ASP A 156 -12.32 -10.09 3.17
CA ASP A 156 -12.22 -10.46 1.75
C ASP A 156 -10.77 -10.74 1.28
N LEU A 157 -9.94 -11.30 2.16
CA LEU A 157 -8.51 -11.51 1.95
C LEU A 157 -8.09 -12.94 2.28
N GLY A 158 -7.12 -13.45 1.53
CA GLY A 158 -6.32 -14.62 1.85
C GLY A 158 -5.02 -14.25 2.55
N PHE A 159 -4.59 -15.06 3.51
CA PHE A 159 -3.30 -14.92 4.20
C PHE A 159 -2.59 -16.25 4.29
N GLN A 160 -1.32 -16.29 3.91
CA GLN A 160 -0.46 -17.47 4.03
C GLN A 160 1.03 -17.08 4.10
N TYR A 161 1.89 -18.02 4.42
CA TYR A 161 3.33 -17.95 4.13
C TYR A 161 3.64 -18.62 2.79
N SER A 162 4.77 -18.27 2.18
CA SER A 162 5.30 -18.97 0.99
C SER A 162 5.92 -20.32 1.34
N GLU A 163 6.44 -20.44 2.56
CA GLU A 163 7.10 -21.63 3.07
C GLU A 163 6.20 -22.42 4.03
N ASP A 164 6.45 -23.74 4.09
CA ASP A 164 5.75 -24.62 5.00
C ASP A 164 6.39 -24.51 6.40
N ASN A 165 5.58 -24.62 7.45
CA ASN A 165 6.04 -24.59 8.85
C ASN A 165 6.77 -23.30 9.26
N ALA A 166 6.34 -22.15 8.74
CA ALA A 166 6.76 -20.84 9.22
C ALA A 166 6.66 -20.75 10.78
N SER A 167 7.72 -20.27 11.44
CA SER A 167 7.71 -20.09 12.90
C SER A 167 6.97 -18.82 13.37
N GLY A 168 6.73 -17.88 12.45
CA GLY A 168 6.01 -16.65 12.68
C GLY A 168 4.50 -16.86 12.78
N ILE A 169 3.82 -15.90 13.39
CA ILE A 169 2.36 -15.90 13.56
C ILE A 169 1.73 -15.23 12.35
N LEU A 170 0.71 -15.83 11.75
CA LEU A 170 0.05 -15.26 10.57
C LEU A 170 -0.66 -13.94 10.90
N MET A 171 -1.39 -13.92 12.01
CA MET A 171 -2.00 -12.69 12.53
C MET A 171 -1.88 -12.60 14.04
N GLU A 172 -1.24 -11.55 14.55
CA GLU A 172 -1.17 -11.24 15.97
C GLU A 172 -2.05 -10.05 16.31
N PHE A 173 -2.94 -10.23 17.29
CA PHE A 173 -3.81 -9.20 17.84
C PHE A 173 -3.49 -9.00 19.31
N ASN A 174 -3.03 -7.80 19.68
CA ASN A 174 -2.64 -7.49 21.05
C ASN A 174 -3.39 -6.24 21.55
N ASN A 175 -4.12 -6.41 22.66
CA ASN A 175 -5.00 -5.38 23.25
C ASN A 175 -5.98 -4.76 22.24
N VAL A 176 -6.71 -5.59 21.50
CA VAL A 176 -7.65 -5.11 20.46
C VAL A 176 -9.11 -5.17 20.90
N TRP A 177 -9.95 -4.23 20.49
CA TRP A 177 -11.38 -4.25 20.83
C TRP A 177 -12.28 -3.95 19.65
N ARG A 178 -13.40 -4.69 19.52
CA ARG A 178 -14.30 -4.58 18.36
C ARG A 178 -13.55 -4.79 17.04
N THR A 179 -12.75 -5.85 17.01
CA THR A 179 -12.01 -6.26 15.82
C THR A 179 -12.77 -7.38 15.11
N TYR A 180 -12.85 -7.30 13.79
CA TYR A 180 -13.64 -8.22 12.96
C TYR A 180 -12.78 -8.84 11.88
N LEU A 181 -12.77 -10.17 11.81
CA LEU A 181 -12.29 -10.93 10.66
C LEU A 181 -13.51 -11.45 9.91
N LYS A 182 -13.68 -11.03 8.66
CA LYS A 182 -14.83 -11.38 7.84
C LYS A 182 -14.36 -11.99 6.54
N ASP A 183 -14.86 -13.16 6.19
CA ASP A 183 -14.58 -13.76 4.88
C ASP A 183 -13.08 -13.91 4.63
N ILE A 184 -12.32 -14.36 5.64
CA ILE A 184 -10.87 -14.54 5.56
C ILE A 184 -10.53 -15.97 5.20
N MET A 185 -9.68 -16.13 4.18
CA MET A 185 -9.05 -17.41 3.88
C MET A 185 -7.71 -17.50 4.62
N PHE A 186 -7.49 -18.60 5.33
CA PHE A 186 -6.22 -18.89 5.97
C PHE A 186 -5.52 -20.07 5.31
N GLY A 187 -4.27 -19.86 4.89
CA GLY A 187 -3.47 -20.88 4.22
C GLY A 187 -3.92 -21.16 2.79
N ASN A 188 -3.36 -22.22 2.22
CA ASN A 188 -3.67 -22.71 0.88
C ASN A 188 -4.26 -24.13 0.99
N SER A 189 -5.33 -24.44 0.24
CA SER A 189 -5.93 -25.78 0.23
C SER A 189 -4.96 -26.89 -0.24
N GLY A 190 -3.92 -26.53 -1.00
CA GLY A 190 -2.84 -27.44 -1.40
C GLY A 190 -1.67 -27.54 -0.39
N ALA A 191 -1.64 -26.69 0.64
CA ALA A 191 -0.55 -26.62 1.62
C ALA A 191 -1.04 -26.04 2.97
N TYR A 192 -1.72 -26.89 3.74
CA TYR A 192 -2.32 -26.55 5.04
C TYR A 192 -1.33 -25.98 6.08
N TYR A 193 -0.03 -26.24 5.92
CA TYR A 193 1.03 -25.83 6.86
C TYR A 193 1.56 -24.41 6.67
N ARG A 194 1.00 -23.66 5.71
CA ARG A 194 1.42 -22.28 5.39
C ARG A 194 0.75 -21.23 6.27
N MET A 195 0.26 -21.63 7.44
CA MET A 195 -0.37 -20.73 8.42
C MET A 195 0.59 -20.34 9.55
N GLY A 196 1.78 -20.95 9.63
CA GLY A 196 2.70 -20.77 10.74
C GLY A 196 2.00 -20.94 12.10
N GLY A 197 2.18 -19.97 13.01
CA GLY A 197 1.50 -19.93 14.30
C GLY A 197 -0.01 -19.60 14.25
N GLY A 198 -0.60 -19.43 13.07
CA GLY A 198 -2.01 -19.14 12.87
C GLY A 198 -2.41 -17.75 13.39
N VAL A 199 -3.55 -17.69 14.09
CA VAL A 199 -4.08 -16.46 14.69
C VAL A 199 -3.80 -16.46 16.20
N LYS A 200 -3.09 -15.45 16.68
CA LYS A 200 -2.77 -15.26 18.10
C LYS A 200 -3.47 -14.02 18.63
N VAL A 201 -4.12 -14.17 19.79
CA VAL A 201 -4.83 -13.08 20.47
C VAL A 201 -4.28 -12.96 21.89
N ILE A 202 -3.83 -11.77 22.27
CA ILE A 202 -3.15 -11.50 23.55
C ILE A 202 -3.74 -10.25 24.21
N GLY A 203 -3.62 -10.15 25.53
CA GLY A 203 -4.10 -9.00 26.30
C GLY A 203 -5.61 -9.02 26.50
N LEU A 204 -6.19 -7.86 26.82
CA LEU A 204 -7.65 -7.69 27.01
C LEU A 204 -8.37 -7.56 25.66
N SER A 205 -8.17 -8.56 24.81
CA SER A 205 -8.61 -8.53 23.42
C SER A 205 -9.99 -9.14 23.20
N LEU A 206 -10.74 -8.56 22.28
CA LEU A 206 -11.98 -9.12 21.72
C LEU A 206 -11.93 -9.10 20.20
N ILE A 207 -12.02 -10.28 19.60
CA ILE A 207 -12.13 -10.47 18.16
C ILE A 207 -13.44 -11.20 17.82
N HIS A 208 -14.02 -10.86 16.67
CA HIS A 208 -15.15 -11.58 16.09
C HIS A 208 -14.69 -12.17 14.76
N ILE A 209 -14.96 -13.45 14.56
CA ILE A 209 -14.69 -14.13 13.30
C ILE A 209 -16.04 -14.54 12.74
N SER A 210 -16.35 -14.10 11.52
CA SER A 210 -17.56 -14.52 10.82
C SER A 210 -17.21 -15.39 9.61
N GLU A 211 -18.10 -16.32 9.31
CA GLU A 211 -18.00 -17.20 8.15
C GLU A 211 -18.02 -16.40 6.84
N PRO A 212 -17.41 -16.94 5.76
CA PRO A 212 -17.51 -16.37 4.42
C PRO A 212 -18.97 -16.18 4.02
N THR A 213 -19.33 -14.99 3.56
CA THR A 213 -20.62 -14.79 2.89
C THR A 213 -20.66 -15.72 1.66
N ARG A 214 -21.60 -16.67 1.64
CA ARG A 214 -21.83 -17.52 0.46
C ARG A 214 -22.22 -16.59 -0.69
N ARG A 215 -21.29 -16.38 -1.64
CA ARG A 215 -21.60 -15.73 -2.92
C ARG A 215 -22.25 -16.75 -3.86
#